data_AF-A0ABD0Q596-F1
#
_entry.id   AF-A0ABD0Q596-F1
#
_cell.length_a   1.000
_cell.length_b   1.000
_cell.length_c   1.000
_cell.angle_alpha   90.00
_cell.angle_beta   90.00
_cell.angle_gamma   90.00
#
_symmetry.space_group_name_H-M   'P 1'
#
loop_
_entity.id
_entity.type
_entity.pdbx_description
1 polymer ?
#
loop_
_entity_poly.entity_id
_entity_poly.type
_entity_poly.pdbx_seq_one_letter_code
_entity_poly.pdbx_strand_id
1 'polypeptide(L)'
;EAVQCVIEMDQPSLLFVFVRMGLECTLERSQKAREHMGLLYFQLIQKGILPHSQLYKGFSEMLEQADDMAIDVPFIWLYLAELLSPLLREGGISMRELF
;
A
#
# COMPACT_ATOMS: atom_id res chain seq x y z
N GLU A 1 -17.67 -3.60 -0.39
CA GLU A 1 -17.46 -4.32 0.89
C GLU A 1 -16.18 -3.85 1.58
N ALA A 2 -14.97 -4.17 1.09
CA ALA A 2 -13.70 -3.82 1.76
C ALA A 2 -13.57 -2.35 2.20
N VAL A 3 -13.91 -1.39 1.33
CA VAL A 3 -13.91 0.05 1.68
C VAL A 3 -14.80 0.35 2.88
N GLN A 4 -15.99 -0.26 2.94
CA GLN A 4 -16.94 -0.06 4.03
C GLN A 4 -16.38 -0.61 5.35
N CYS A 5 -15.74 -1.78 5.31
CA CYS A 5 -15.10 -2.35 6.49
C CYS A 5 -14.00 -1.44 7.05
N VAL A 6 -13.21 -0.78 6.19
CA VAL A 6 -12.17 0.17 6.63
C VAL A 6 -12.79 1.42 7.28
N ILE A 7 -13.92 1.91 6.77
CA ILE A 7 -14.66 3.01 7.40
C ILE A 7 -15.16 2.58 8.78
N GLU A 8 -15.73 1.38 8.88
CA GLU A 8 -16.29 0.83 10.13
C GLU A 8 -15.22 0.54 11.19
N MET A 9 -13.94 0.43 10.82
CA MET A 9 -12.86 0.37 11.80
C MET A 9 -12.80 1.63 12.68
N ASP A 10 -13.20 2.79 12.16
CA ASP A 10 -13.23 4.09 12.87
C ASP A 10 -11.92 4.41 13.63
N GLN A 11 -10.76 4.09 13.03
CA GLN A 11 -9.42 4.38 13.59
C GLN A 11 -8.52 5.11 12.57
N PRO A 12 -8.81 6.37 12.20
CA PRO A 12 -8.06 7.08 11.15
C PRO A 12 -6.56 7.25 11.42
N SER A 13 -6.16 7.36 12.69
CA SER A 13 -4.76 7.52 13.11
C SER A 13 -3.92 6.25 12.99
N LEU A 14 -4.57 5.08 12.85
CA LEU A 14 -3.94 3.76 12.76
C LEU A 14 -4.04 3.16 11.36
N LEU A 15 -4.48 3.92 10.35
CA LEU A 15 -4.59 3.42 8.98
C LEU A 15 -3.23 3.00 8.38
N PHE A 16 -2.11 3.54 8.87
CA PHE A 16 -0.78 3.07 8.51
C PHE A 16 -0.56 1.60 8.88
N VAL A 17 -1.18 1.12 9.96
CA VAL A 17 -1.15 -0.30 10.36
C VAL A 17 -1.93 -1.14 9.35
N PHE A 18 -3.09 -0.68 8.90
CA PHE A 18 -3.85 -1.35 7.84
C PHE A 18 -3.05 -1.44 6.53
N VAL A 19 -2.35 -0.36 6.17
CA VAL A 19 -1.45 -0.35 5.00
C VAL A 19 -0.34 -1.36 5.20
N ARG A 20 0.43 -1.30 6.30
CA ARG A 20 1.51 -2.26 6.56
C ARG A 20 1.03 -3.71 6.52
N MET A 21 -0.08 -4.03 7.20
CA MET A 21 -0.64 -5.38 7.21
C MET A 21 -1.04 -5.86 5.82
N GLY A 22 -1.65 -4.99 5.01
CA GLY A 22 -2.01 -5.37 3.64
C GLY A 22 -0.79 -5.60 2.74
N LEU A 23 0.29 -4.83 2.92
CA LEU A 23 1.56 -5.10 2.26
C LEU A 23 2.13 -6.45 2.69
N GLU A 24 2.35 -6.66 3.99
CA GLU A 24 2.91 -7.91 4.56
C GLU A 24 2.10 -9.15 4.13
N CYS A 25 0.77 -9.05 4.16
CA CYS A 25 -0.11 -10.16 3.80
C CYS A 25 -0.18 -10.47 2.29
N THR A 26 0.33 -9.60 1.41
CA THR A 26 0.17 -9.75 -0.05
C THR A 26 1.48 -9.80 -0.83
N LEU A 27 2.57 -9.28 -0.26
CA LEU A 27 3.86 -9.10 -0.89
C LEU A 27 4.35 -10.35 -1.63
N GLU A 28 4.30 -11.51 -0.98
CA GLU A 28 4.79 -12.78 -1.52
C GLU A 28 3.68 -13.69 -2.05
N ARG A 29 2.42 -13.22 -2.13
CA ARG A 29 1.31 -14.04 -2.60
C ARG A 29 1.31 -14.22 -4.12
N SER A 30 0.58 -13.37 -4.81
CA SER A 30 0.47 -13.42 -6.27
C SER A 30 0.39 -11.99 -6.79
N GLN A 31 0.82 -11.80 -8.04
CA GLN A 31 0.71 -10.50 -8.72
C GLN A 31 -0.72 -9.95 -8.64
N LYS A 32 -1.73 -10.82 -8.83
CA LYS A 32 -3.14 -10.44 -8.70
C LYS A 32 -3.52 -9.98 -7.28
N ALA A 33 -2.97 -10.61 -6.25
CA ALA A 33 -3.21 -10.18 -4.86
C ALA A 33 -2.60 -8.80 -4.59
N ARG A 34 -1.38 -8.56 -5.08
CA ARG A 34 -0.70 -7.27 -4.99
C ARG A 34 -1.43 -6.16 -5.74
N GLU A 35 -1.84 -6.43 -6.98
CA GLU A 35 -2.62 -5.49 -7.77
C GLU A 35 -3.95 -5.13 -7.07
N HIS A 36 -4.69 -6.12 -6.58
CA HIS A 36 -5.94 -5.87 -5.85
C HIS A 36 -5.75 -5.07 -4.57
N MET A 37 -4.66 -5.29 -3.84
CA MET A 37 -4.35 -4.51 -2.65
C MET A 37 -4.00 -3.06 -3.00
N GLY A 38 -3.17 -2.83 -4.02
CA GLY A 38 -2.89 -1.50 -4.53
C GLY A 38 -4.16 -0.78 -5.02
N LEU A 39 -5.07 -1.50 -5.70
CA LEU A 39 -6.37 -0.97 -6.11
C LEU A 39 -7.26 -0.59 -4.91
N LEU A 40 -7.24 -1.37 -3.83
CA LEU A 40 -7.97 -1.04 -2.60
C LEU A 40 -7.44 0.25 -1.97
N TYR A 41 -6.12 0.39 -1.85
CA TYR A 41 -5.51 1.63 -1.36
C TYR A 41 -5.84 2.83 -2.25
N PHE A 42 -5.76 2.68 -3.57
CA PHE A 42 -6.18 3.72 -4.52
C PHE A 42 -7.64 4.15 -4.30
N GLN A 43 -8.56 3.19 -4.15
CA GLN A 43 -9.98 3.49 -3.88
C GLN A 43 -10.18 4.23 -2.55
N LEU A 44 -9.41 3.89 -1.51
CA LEU A 44 -9.48 4.55 -0.21
C LEU A 44 -8.94 6.00 -0.28
N ILE A 45 -7.87 6.24 -1.06
CA ILE A 45 -7.31 7.58 -1.31
C ILE A 45 -8.33 8.45 -2.05
N GLN A 46 -8.89 7.93 -3.16
CA GLN A 46 -9.91 8.62 -3.97
C GLN A 46 -11.15 9.03 -3.17
N LYS A 47 -11.48 8.26 -2.12
CA LYS A 47 -12.60 8.53 -1.22
C LYS A 47 -12.23 9.42 -0.03
N GLY A 48 -10.98 9.87 0.09
CA GLY A 48 -10.48 10.64 1.22
C GLY A 48 -10.42 9.87 2.54
N ILE A 49 -10.53 8.53 2.49
CA ILE A 49 -10.53 7.67 3.68
C ILE A 49 -9.11 7.40 4.14
N LEU A 50 -8.19 7.19 3.20
CA LEU A 50 -6.77 6.94 3.46
C LEU A 50 -5.95 8.18 3.09
N PRO A 51 -5.51 8.99 4.08
CA PRO A 51 -4.61 10.11 3.82
C PRO A 51 -3.24 9.63 3.31
N HIS A 52 -2.61 10.41 2.44
CA HIS A 52 -1.27 10.11 1.92
C HIS A 52 -0.25 9.91 3.05
N SER A 53 -0.34 10.66 4.15
CA SER A 53 0.56 10.50 5.30
C SER A 53 0.49 9.11 5.97
N GLN A 54 -0.70 8.51 6.04
CA GLN A 54 -0.90 7.16 6.59
C GLN A 54 -0.39 6.10 5.62
N LEU A 55 -0.63 6.29 4.32
CA LEU A 55 -0.09 5.43 3.27
C LEU A 55 1.45 5.45 3.26
N TYR A 56 2.06 6.63 3.22
CA TYR A 56 3.51 6.79 3.18
C TYR A 56 4.17 6.18 4.42
N LYS A 57 3.56 6.36 5.60
CA LYS A 57 4.04 5.72 6.84
C LYS A 57 4.01 4.18 6.76
N GLY A 58 2.94 3.59 6.23
CA GLY A 58 2.85 2.13 6.09
C GLY A 58 3.86 1.57 5.08
N PHE A 59 4.10 2.29 3.97
CA PHE A 59 5.11 1.91 2.98
C PHE A 59 6.54 2.13 3.47
N SER A 60 6.82 3.22 4.21
CA SER A 60 8.17 3.50 4.72
C SER A 60 8.66 2.40 5.65
N GLU A 61 7.79 1.91 6.55
CA GLU A 61 8.11 0.79 7.44
C GLU A 61 8.50 -0.48 6.67
N MET A 62 7.93 -0.73 5.49
CA MET A 62 8.32 -1.86 4.63
C MET A 62 9.59 -1.58 3.83
N LEU A 63 9.75 -0.35 3.32
CA LEU A 63 10.93 0.06 2.55
C LEU A 63 12.21 0.06 3.40
N GLU A 64 12.11 0.42 4.68
CA GLU A 64 13.23 0.41 5.63
C GLU A 64 13.88 -0.97 5.79
N GLN A 65 13.11 -2.05 5.61
CA GLN A 65 13.58 -3.44 5.69
C GLN A 65 13.69 -4.13 4.32
N ALA A 66 13.42 -3.43 3.22
CA ALA A 66 13.33 -4.05 1.89
C ALA A 66 14.67 -4.61 1.39
N ASP A 67 15.79 -3.97 1.73
CA ASP A 67 17.14 -4.47 1.39
C ASP A 67 17.45 -5.79 2.09
N ASP A 68 17.12 -5.91 3.38
CA ASP A 68 17.28 -7.16 4.14
C ASP A 68 16.33 -8.24 3.61
N MET A 69 15.08 -7.89 3.31
CA MET A 69 14.10 -8.81 2.71
C MET A 69 14.53 -9.29 1.31
N ALA A 70 15.30 -8.50 0.55
CA ALA A 70 15.78 -8.89 -0.77
C ALA A 70 16.73 -10.10 -0.74
N ILE A 71 17.32 -10.40 0.42
CA ILE A 71 18.16 -11.59 0.63
C ILE A 71 17.32 -12.87 0.45
N ASP A 72 16.13 -12.88 1.04
CA ASP A 72 15.22 -14.05 1.01
C ASP A 72 14.20 -13.96 -0.13
N VAL A 73 13.86 -12.74 -0.58
CA VAL A 73 12.85 -12.45 -1.61
C VAL A 73 13.49 -11.64 -2.75
N PRO A 74 14.15 -12.30 -3.74
CA PRO A 74 14.91 -11.60 -4.78
C PRO A 74 14.12 -10.59 -5.62
N PHE A 75 12.79 -10.78 -5.73
CA PHE A 75 11.90 -9.94 -6.53
C PHE A 75 11.10 -8.93 -5.70
N ILE A 76 11.51 -8.65 -4.45
CA ILE A 76 10.81 -7.75 -3.54
C ILE A 76 10.52 -6.38 -4.16
N TRP A 77 11.48 -5.79 -4.86
CA TRP A 77 11.32 -4.49 -5.51
C TRP A 77 10.27 -4.50 -6.63
N LEU A 78 10.19 -5.60 -7.39
CA LEU A 78 9.13 -5.80 -8.36
C LEU A 78 7.77 -5.92 -7.67
N TYR A 79 7.70 -6.66 -6.56
CA TYR A 79 6.45 -6.85 -5.81
C TYR A 79 5.96 -5.52 -5.19
N LEU A 80 6.86 -4.71 -4.65
CA LEU A 80 6.56 -3.36 -4.17
C LEU A 80 6.09 -2.47 -5.31
N ALA A 81 6.73 -2.54 -6.48
CA ALA A 81 6.29 -1.79 -7.66
C ALA A 81 4.88 -2.19 -8.12
N GLU A 82 4.53 -3.48 -8.07
CA GLU A 82 3.17 -3.96 -8.39
C GLU A 82 2.12 -3.44 -7.40
N LEU A 83 2.48 -3.30 -6.11
CA LEU A 83 1.61 -2.70 -5.08
C LEU A 83 1.44 -1.18 -5.28
N LEU A 84 2.50 -0.50 -5.70
CA LEU A 84 2.50 0.96 -5.93
C LEU A 84 1.83 1.36 -7.25
N SER A 85 1.92 0.52 -8.29
CA SER A 85 1.47 0.87 -9.64
C SER A 85 0.02 1.38 -9.72
N PRO A 86 -0.97 0.79 -9.01
CA PRO A 86 -2.33 1.32 -9.00
C PRO A 86 -2.47 2.72 -8.40
N LEU A 87 -1.55 3.11 -7.51
CA LEU A 87 -1.59 4.40 -6.82
C LEU A 87 -1.14 5.56 -7.70
N LEU A 88 -0.42 5.29 -8.80
CA LEU A 88 0.07 6.31 -9.73
C LEU A 88 -0.96 6.70 -10.80
N ARG A 89 -2.17 6.15 -10.71
CA ARG A 89 -3.30 6.50 -11.59
C ARG A 89 -3.80 7.91 -11.26
N GLU A 90 -4.54 8.51 -12.20
CA GLU A 90 -5.16 9.81 -11.99
C GLU A 90 -6.00 9.84 -10.70
N GLY A 91 -5.77 10.87 -9.87
CA GLY A 91 -6.37 11.06 -8.54
C GLY A 91 -5.82 10.15 -7.43
N GLY A 92 -4.72 9.44 -7.69
CA GLY A 92 -3.88 8.82 -6.66
C GLY A 92 -2.72 9.72 -6.25
N ILE A 93 -1.53 9.14 -6.10
CA ILE A 93 -0.29 9.85 -5.79
C ILE A 93 0.29 10.47 -7.05
N SER A 94 0.69 11.74 -6.95
CA SER A 94 1.49 12.39 -7.99
C SER A 94 2.92 11.84 -8.00
N MET A 95 3.42 11.45 -9.18
CA MET A 95 4.83 11.06 -9.32
C MET A 95 5.81 12.14 -8.84
N ARG A 96 5.42 13.42 -8.88
CA ARG A 96 6.25 14.51 -8.34
C ARG A 96 6.41 14.43 -6.82
N GLU A 97 5.47 13.85 -6.09
CA GLU A 97 5.57 13.69 -4.63
C GLU A 97 6.56 12.58 -4.23
N LEU A 98 6.98 11.74 -5.19
CA LEU A 98 7.89 10.63 -4.95
C LEU A 98 9.37 10.96 -5.23
N PHE A 99 9.66 12.16 -5.78
CA PHE A 99 11.00 12.65 -6.10
C PHE A 99 11.28 13.98 -5.41
#